data_AF-A0A3D4WA49-F1
#
_entry.id   AF-A0A3D4WA49-F1
#
_cell.length_a   1.000
_cell.length_b   1.000
_cell.length_c   1.000
_cell.angle_alpha   90.00
_cell.angle_beta   90.00
_cell.angle_gamma   90.00
#
_symmetry.space_group_name_H-M   'P 1'
#
loop_
_entity.id
_entity.type
_entity.pdbx_description
1 polymer ?
#
loop_
_entity_poly.entity_id
_entity_poly.type
_entity_poly.pdbx_seq_one_letter_code
_entity_poly.pdbx_strand_id
1 'polypeptide(L)'
;VVGIDNGGIYRIAEYTPWSNQQYGGGDGDAYIRFVVEILKPHIDQNYRTLPGREHTGIMGSSLGGLISHYAALRYQQTFSKAGIFSPSYWFSDSVWLFTHHSPKQENMLFYQLCGTLEGENTVAHMHRMSDSLKSVGFNQEDIFNKVVEGGQHNEALWRDNFREAILWLFGNGPASIPEQVTVRKLILSPNPAQEYFRIINQESLNADSLTITDISGQAAKELKFKTRGHYDIRSLKPGTYLIRLQSDGYLYEGKLIRGK
;
A
#
# COMPACT_ATOMS: atom_id res chain seq x y z
N VAL A 1 12.70 -7.90 8.92
CA VAL A 1 12.53 -6.58 9.58
C VAL A 1 13.83 -6.27 10.30
N VAL A 2 14.34 -5.05 10.16
CA VAL A 2 15.54 -4.57 10.87
C VAL A 2 15.08 -3.49 11.84
N GLY A 3 15.21 -3.73 13.14
CA GLY A 3 14.99 -2.70 14.16
C GLY A 3 16.28 -1.91 14.36
N ILE A 4 16.18 -0.57 14.34
CA ILE A 4 17.31 0.32 14.57
C ILE A 4 17.09 0.96 15.93
N ASP A 5 17.98 0.66 16.87
CA ASP A 5 17.95 1.32 18.17
C ASP A 5 18.33 2.80 18.00
N ASN A 6 17.74 3.67 18.82
CA ASN A 6 18.13 5.07 18.83
C ASN A 6 19.28 5.29 19.81
N GLY A 7 20.04 6.37 19.64
CA GLY A 7 21.14 6.73 20.52
C GLY A 7 20.72 7.24 21.91
N GLY A 8 19.53 6.90 22.40
CA GLY A 8 18.99 7.34 23.68
C GLY A 8 18.87 8.86 23.76
N ILE A 9 19.84 9.50 24.41
CA ILE A 9 19.91 10.96 24.49
C ILE A 9 20.05 11.63 23.11
N TYR A 10 20.59 10.92 22.12
CA TYR A 10 20.75 11.41 20.74
C TYR A 10 19.51 11.23 19.87
N ARG A 11 18.46 10.54 20.36
CA ARG A 11 17.26 10.22 19.57
C ARG A 11 16.66 11.44 18.88
N ILE A 12 16.58 12.59 19.57
CA ILE A 12 16.02 13.81 18.96
C ILE A 12 16.91 14.27 17.81
N ALA A 13 18.22 14.31 18.00
CA ALA A 13 19.17 14.67 16.95
C ALA A 13 19.07 13.75 15.73
N GLU A 14 19.10 12.44 15.95
CA GLU A 14 19.05 11.42 14.90
C GLU A 14 17.72 11.42 14.14
N TYR A 15 16.59 11.70 14.81
CA TYR A 15 15.26 11.60 14.19
C TYR A 15 14.75 12.94 13.65
N THR A 16 15.56 13.99 13.66
CA THR A 16 15.15 15.32 13.18
C THR A 16 16.18 15.86 12.19
N PRO A 17 15.82 15.97 10.89
CA PRO A 17 16.72 16.52 9.87
C PRO A 17 17.00 18.01 10.04
N TRP A 18 16.18 18.70 10.85
CA TRP A 18 16.26 20.13 11.09
C TRP A 18 16.30 20.39 12.58
N SER A 19 17.09 21.40 12.98
CA SER A 19 17.14 21.86 14.36
C SER A 19 15.83 22.55 14.76
N ASN A 20 15.43 22.36 16.01
CA ASN A 20 14.38 23.09 16.69
C ASN A 20 14.97 23.91 17.84
N GLN A 21 14.49 25.15 18.03
CA GLN A 21 15.01 26.08 19.04
C GLN A 21 14.88 25.56 20.48
N GLN A 22 13.81 24.82 20.79
CA GLN A 22 13.54 24.29 22.12
C GLN A 22 14.16 22.90 22.34
N TYR A 23 14.14 22.05 21.32
CA TYR A 23 14.47 20.63 21.47
C TYR A 23 15.84 20.24 20.88
N GLY A 24 16.54 21.17 20.24
CA GLY A 24 17.75 20.85 19.46
C GLY A 24 17.39 20.06 18.20
N GLY A 25 18.26 19.16 17.74
CA GLY A 25 18.04 18.40 16.51
C GLY A 25 19.04 18.71 15.41
N GLY A 26 18.83 18.13 14.23
CA GLY A 26 19.56 18.49 13.01
C GLY A 26 20.45 17.40 12.41
N ASP A 27 20.61 16.26 13.07
CA ASP A 27 21.49 15.18 12.60
C ASP A 27 20.74 14.12 11.76
N GLY A 28 19.46 14.33 11.48
CA GLY A 28 18.63 13.36 10.78
C GLY A 28 19.12 12.97 9.38
N ASP A 29 19.72 13.90 8.62
CA ASP A 29 20.33 13.55 7.33
C ASP A 29 21.53 12.61 7.51
N ALA A 30 22.38 12.84 8.52
CA ALA A 30 23.51 11.99 8.82
C ALA A 30 23.06 10.59 9.27
N TYR A 31 22.02 10.52 10.11
CA TYR A 31 21.42 9.25 10.52
C TYR A 31 20.88 8.46 9.32
N ILE A 32 20.08 9.08 8.44
CA ILE A 32 19.54 8.37 7.28
C ILE A 32 20.64 8.03 6.27
N ARG A 33 21.67 8.86 6.10
CA ARG A 33 22.82 8.51 5.28
C ARG A 33 23.53 7.27 5.82
N PHE A 34 23.74 7.15 7.14
CA PHE A 34 24.23 5.92 7.75
C PHE A 34 23.32 4.72 7.43
N VAL A 35 22.01 4.88 7.52
CA VAL A 35 21.06 3.80 7.20
C VAL A 35 21.21 3.34 5.75
N VAL A 36 21.30 4.28 4.81
CA VAL A 36 21.32 3.99 3.37
C VAL A 36 22.68 3.51 2.88
N GLU A 37 23.78 4.12 3.34
CA GLU A 37 25.12 3.87 2.81
C GLU A 37 25.89 2.80 3.59
N ILE A 38 25.51 2.53 4.84
CA ILE A 38 26.26 1.61 5.72
C ILE A 38 25.36 0.45 6.17
N LEU A 39 24.27 0.74 6.86
CA LEU A 39 23.46 -0.31 7.49
C LEU A 39 22.76 -1.20 6.46
N LYS A 40 22.02 -0.63 5.51
CA LYS A 40 21.30 -1.42 4.50
C LYS A 40 22.24 -2.30 3.67
N PRO A 41 23.37 -1.79 3.11
CA PRO A 41 24.34 -2.64 2.41
C PRO A 41 24.90 -3.76 3.28
N HIS A 42 25.19 -3.49 4.55
CA HIS A 42 25.64 -4.53 5.48
C HIS A 42 24.57 -5.62 5.66
N ILE A 43 23.30 -5.24 5.84
CA ILE A 43 22.20 -6.21 5.95
C ILE A 43 22.04 -7.03 4.66
N ASP A 44 22.06 -6.39 3.50
CA ASP A 44 21.88 -7.07 2.21
C ASP A 44 23.02 -8.04 1.90
N GLN A 45 24.23 -7.76 2.38
CA GLN A 45 25.39 -8.65 2.21
C GLN A 45 25.37 -9.86 3.16
N ASN A 46 24.82 -9.70 4.37
CA ASN A 46 24.91 -10.70 5.43
C ASN A 46 23.63 -11.53 5.61
N TYR A 47 22.52 -11.12 4.98
CA TYR A 47 21.23 -11.80 5.08
C TYR A 47 20.60 -12.02 3.70
N ARG A 48 19.70 -13.00 3.59
CA ARG A 48 18.97 -13.29 2.34
C ARG A 48 17.82 -12.29 2.13
N THR A 49 18.17 -11.05 1.82
CA THR A 49 17.19 -10.01 1.47
C THR A 49 16.89 -10.01 -0.03
N LEU A 50 15.79 -9.37 -0.40
CA LEU A 50 15.62 -8.84 -1.76
C LEU A 50 16.08 -7.38 -1.69
N PRO A 51 17.25 -7.02 -2.26
CA PRO A 51 17.90 -5.74 -1.98
C PRO A 51 17.29 -4.54 -2.73
N GLY A 52 16.45 -4.80 -3.74
CA GLY A 52 15.83 -3.76 -4.57
C GLY A 52 14.88 -2.87 -3.78
N ARG A 53 14.72 -1.62 -4.26
CA ARG A 53 13.91 -0.60 -3.59
C ARG A 53 12.45 -1.04 -3.44
N GLU A 54 11.93 -1.79 -4.42
CA GLU A 54 10.59 -2.36 -4.46
C GLU A 54 10.31 -3.31 -3.28
N HIS A 55 11.34 -3.84 -2.64
CA HIS A 55 11.24 -4.67 -1.44
C HIS A 55 11.71 -3.97 -0.17
N THR A 56 12.11 -2.71 -0.27
CA THR A 56 12.66 -1.92 0.82
C THR A 56 11.69 -0.81 1.25
N GLY A 57 11.40 -0.74 2.54
CA GLY A 57 10.63 0.34 3.15
C GLY A 57 11.21 0.79 4.47
N ILE A 58 10.82 1.99 4.90
CA ILE A 58 11.20 2.59 6.17
C ILE A 58 9.94 2.95 6.97
N MET A 59 10.01 2.83 8.30
CA MET A 59 8.85 3.07 9.15
C MET A 59 9.26 3.54 10.54
N GLY A 60 8.43 4.41 11.12
CA GLY A 60 8.53 4.79 12.52
C GLY A 60 7.31 5.58 13.01
N SER A 61 7.30 5.85 14.32
CA SER A 61 6.25 6.62 14.98
C SER A 61 6.78 7.90 15.62
N SER A 62 5.94 8.94 15.74
CA SER A 62 6.32 10.22 16.36
C SER A 62 7.49 10.87 15.59
N LEU A 63 8.60 11.19 16.26
CA LEU A 63 9.85 11.60 15.58
C LEU A 63 10.36 10.53 14.59
N GLY A 64 10.14 9.25 14.88
CA GLY A 64 10.41 8.14 13.96
C GLY A 64 9.56 8.20 12.68
N GLY A 65 8.34 8.72 12.77
CA GLY A 65 7.47 8.98 11.62
C GLY A 65 7.98 10.14 10.79
N LEU A 66 8.42 11.22 11.44
CA LEU A 66 9.03 12.38 10.80
C LEU A 66 10.30 11.99 10.00
N ILE A 67 11.23 11.25 10.61
CA ILE A 67 12.46 10.84 9.94
C ILE A 67 12.20 9.82 8.83
N SER A 68 11.18 8.96 8.98
CA SER A 68 10.77 8.03 7.93
C SER A 68 10.20 8.76 6.70
N HIS A 69 9.39 9.81 6.91
CA HIS A 69 8.92 10.69 5.84
C HIS A 69 10.09 11.35 5.11
N TYR A 70 11.03 11.91 5.87
CA TYR A 70 12.24 12.52 5.32
C TYR A 70 13.05 11.53 4.47
N ALA A 71 13.33 10.34 5.00
CA ALA A 71 14.10 9.32 4.32
C ALA A 71 13.44 8.85 3.01
N ALA A 72 12.11 8.67 3.04
CA ALA A 72 11.32 8.23 1.90
C ALA A 72 11.41 9.20 0.71
N LEU A 73 11.36 10.52 0.97
CA LEU A 73 11.46 11.54 -0.07
C LEU A 73 12.91 11.83 -0.49
N ARG A 74 13.85 11.80 0.45
CA ARG A 74 15.27 12.09 0.18
C ARG A 74 15.97 10.95 -0.57
N TYR A 75 15.62 9.70 -0.26
CA TYR A 75 16.25 8.50 -0.80
C TYR A 75 15.23 7.62 -1.52
N GLN A 76 14.48 8.22 -2.45
CA GLN A 76 13.50 7.53 -3.29
C GLN A 76 14.11 6.36 -4.07
N GLN A 77 15.38 6.43 -4.46
CA GLN A 77 16.13 5.34 -5.09
C GLN A 77 16.35 4.12 -4.18
N THR A 78 16.27 4.29 -2.86
CA THR A 78 16.53 3.23 -1.87
C THR A 78 15.23 2.66 -1.29
N PHE A 79 14.28 3.53 -0.95
CA PHE A 79 13.01 3.14 -0.35
C PHE A 79 11.90 3.25 -1.39
N SER A 80 10.95 2.30 -1.39
CA SER A 80 9.70 2.42 -2.17
C SER A 80 8.44 2.53 -1.30
N LYS A 81 8.60 2.42 0.02
CA LYS A 81 7.51 2.26 1.00
C LYS A 81 7.83 3.01 2.28
N ALA A 82 6.86 3.73 2.82
CA ALA A 82 6.98 4.48 4.06
C ALA A 82 5.80 4.21 5.00
N GLY A 83 6.07 3.75 6.22
CA GLY A 83 5.10 3.69 7.31
C GLY A 83 5.29 4.86 8.28
N ILE A 84 4.35 5.79 8.29
CA ILE A 84 4.48 7.08 8.97
C ILE A 84 3.38 7.18 10.05
N PHE A 85 3.72 6.80 11.28
CA PHE A 85 2.75 6.78 12.37
C PHE A 85 2.90 8.02 13.24
N SER A 86 1.78 8.68 13.53
CA SER A 86 1.68 9.83 14.43
C SER A 86 2.80 10.87 14.21
N PRO A 87 3.10 11.29 12.96
CA PRO A 87 4.32 12.00 12.65
C PRO A 87 4.39 13.36 13.34
N SER A 88 5.54 13.67 13.92
CA SER A 88 5.79 14.95 14.59
C SER A 88 6.06 16.10 13.61
N TYR A 89 5.14 16.33 12.65
CA TYR A 89 5.28 17.42 11.67
C TYR A 89 5.30 18.83 12.29
N TRP A 90 4.86 18.96 13.55
CA TRP A 90 4.98 20.18 14.34
C TRP A 90 6.43 20.53 14.72
N PHE A 91 7.37 19.58 14.61
CA PHE A 91 8.73 19.76 15.12
C PHE A 91 9.50 20.86 14.36
N SER A 92 9.29 20.99 13.05
CA SER A 92 9.89 22.05 12.25
C SER A 92 9.09 22.28 10.98
N ASP A 93 8.80 23.55 10.68
CA ASP A 93 8.13 23.94 9.44
C ASP A 93 8.95 23.58 8.18
N SER A 94 10.25 23.32 8.34
CA SER A 94 11.12 22.85 7.26
C SER A 94 10.63 21.55 6.61
N VAL A 95 9.84 20.72 7.31
CA VAL A 95 9.25 19.51 6.71
C VAL A 95 8.30 19.83 5.55
N TRP A 96 7.55 20.92 5.66
CA TRP A 96 6.63 21.36 4.62
C TRP A 96 7.41 21.83 3.40
N LEU A 97 8.39 22.71 3.61
CA LEU A 97 9.24 23.25 2.55
C LEU A 97 10.01 22.13 1.84
N PHE A 98 10.60 21.22 2.61
CA PHE A 98 11.31 20.06 2.08
C PHE A 98 10.41 19.18 1.21
N THR A 99 9.19 18.90 1.67
CA THR A 99 8.24 18.08 0.89
C THR A 99 7.89 18.76 -0.43
N HIS A 100 7.62 20.07 -0.43
CA HIS A 100 7.32 20.86 -1.64
C HIS A 100 8.49 20.90 -2.64
N HIS A 101 9.72 20.73 -2.18
CA HIS A 101 10.92 20.69 -3.02
C HIS A 101 11.44 19.28 -3.33
N SER A 102 10.67 18.25 -2.98
CA SER A 102 11.03 16.84 -3.22
C SER A 102 10.05 16.21 -4.22
N PRO A 103 10.18 16.51 -5.53
CA PRO A 103 9.30 15.95 -6.55
C PRO A 103 9.39 14.43 -6.59
N LYS A 104 8.31 13.80 -7.03
CA LYS A 104 8.30 12.37 -7.34
C LYS A 104 9.33 12.07 -8.43
N GLN A 105 10.32 11.27 -8.08
CA GLN A 105 11.32 10.71 -8.98
C GLN A 105 11.07 9.21 -9.21
N GLU A 106 10.48 8.54 -8.22
CA GLU A 106 10.21 7.11 -8.24
C GLU A 106 8.82 6.78 -7.69
N ASN A 107 8.31 5.58 -8.01
CA ASN A 107 7.06 5.10 -7.41
C ASN A 107 7.24 4.83 -5.91
N MET A 108 6.33 5.36 -5.09
CA MET A 108 6.38 5.29 -3.63
C MET A 108 5.00 4.96 -3.08
N LEU A 109 4.95 4.22 -1.97
CA LEU A 109 3.73 4.02 -1.17
C LEU A 109 3.92 4.63 0.22
N PHE A 110 2.94 5.43 0.66
CA PHE A 110 2.93 6.07 1.97
C PHE A 110 1.71 5.61 2.77
N TYR A 111 1.96 4.93 3.88
CA TYR A 111 0.92 4.62 4.86
C TYR A 111 1.04 5.58 6.04
N GLN A 112 0.07 6.46 6.20
CA GLN A 112 0.01 7.44 7.29
C GLN A 112 -1.07 7.05 8.30
N LEU A 113 -0.75 7.16 9.58
CA LEU A 113 -1.64 6.82 10.70
C LEU A 113 -1.61 7.91 11.75
N CYS A 114 -2.76 8.30 12.30
CA CYS A 114 -2.82 9.00 13.58
C CYS A 114 -4.14 8.73 14.32
N GLY A 115 -4.21 9.05 15.60
CA GLY A 115 -5.41 9.03 16.42
C GLY A 115 -6.04 10.40 16.60
N THR A 116 -7.35 10.45 16.90
CA THR A 116 -8.08 11.71 17.12
C THR A 116 -7.77 12.40 18.45
N LEU A 117 -7.18 11.69 19.42
CA LEU A 117 -6.79 12.21 20.75
C LEU A 117 -5.29 12.53 20.88
N GLU A 118 -4.57 12.64 19.77
CA GLU A 118 -3.13 12.95 19.77
C GLU A 118 -2.79 14.44 19.89
N GLY A 119 -3.77 15.32 19.75
CA GLY A 119 -3.63 16.77 19.76
C GLY A 119 -4.41 17.43 18.62
N GLU A 120 -4.78 18.71 18.82
CA GLU A 120 -5.75 19.41 17.97
C GLU A 120 -5.38 19.45 16.47
N ASN A 121 -4.09 19.41 16.14
CA ASN A 121 -3.62 19.58 14.76
C ASN A 121 -3.07 18.31 14.09
N THR A 122 -2.99 17.17 14.79
CA THR A 122 -2.32 15.98 14.25
C THR A 122 -3.02 15.45 12.99
N VAL A 123 -4.35 15.33 13.02
CA VAL A 123 -5.16 14.89 11.87
C VAL A 123 -5.05 15.88 10.71
N ALA A 124 -5.15 17.18 11.01
CA ALA A 124 -5.04 18.24 10.00
C ALA A 124 -3.65 18.26 9.33
N HIS A 125 -2.58 18.09 10.11
CA HIS A 125 -1.21 18.01 9.60
C HIS A 125 -1.00 16.78 8.71
N MET A 126 -1.53 15.61 9.08
CA MET A 126 -1.44 14.40 8.25
C MET A 126 -2.14 14.59 6.89
N HIS A 127 -3.34 15.17 6.88
CA HIS A 127 -4.05 15.45 5.62
C HIS A 127 -3.34 16.52 4.79
N ARG A 128 -2.88 17.62 5.41
CA ARG A 128 -2.08 18.65 4.74
C ARG A 128 -0.81 18.08 4.12
N MET A 129 -0.14 17.13 4.79
CA MET A 129 1.05 16.47 4.24
C MET A 129 0.69 15.61 3.04
N SER A 130 -0.44 14.91 3.09
CA SER A 130 -0.95 14.14 1.94
C SER A 130 -1.17 15.04 0.72
N ASP A 131 -1.73 16.23 0.92
CA ASP A 131 -1.94 17.18 -0.18
C ASP A 131 -0.61 17.78 -0.67
N SER A 132 0.36 17.96 0.22
CA SER A 132 1.72 18.39 -0.14
C SER A 132 2.47 17.32 -0.95
N LEU A 133 2.27 16.03 -0.66
CA LEU A 133 2.80 14.93 -1.48
C LEU A 133 2.15 14.91 -2.87
N LYS A 134 0.83 15.13 -2.94
CA LYS A 134 0.13 15.19 -4.23
C LYS A 134 0.60 16.36 -5.10
N SER A 135 0.85 17.53 -4.50
CA SER A 135 1.30 18.71 -5.25
C SER A 135 2.68 18.53 -5.89
N VAL A 136 3.48 17.57 -5.41
CA VAL A 136 4.80 17.24 -5.94
C VAL A 136 4.83 15.96 -6.80
N GLY A 137 3.66 15.45 -7.18
CA GLY A 137 3.51 14.43 -8.22
C GLY A 137 3.18 13.02 -7.74
N PHE A 138 2.97 12.79 -6.43
CA PHE A 138 2.44 11.52 -5.94
C PHE A 138 0.93 11.41 -6.18
N ASN A 139 0.45 10.22 -6.54
CA ASN A 139 -0.97 10.03 -6.81
C ASN A 139 -1.76 9.74 -5.53
N GLN A 140 -3.09 9.85 -5.60
CA GLN A 140 -3.96 9.54 -4.46
C GLN A 140 -3.83 8.07 -4.03
N GLU A 141 -3.63 7.14 -4.98
CA GLU A 141 -3.42 5.72 -4.73
C GLU A 141 -2.07 5.39 -4.10
N ASP A 142 -1.08 6.29 -4.19
CA ASP A 142 0.22 6.15 -3.54
C ASP A 142 0.11 6.38 -2.01
N ILE A 143 -0.98 6.97 -1.52
CA ILE A 143 -1.10 7.49 -0.16
C ILE A 143 -2.34 6.91 0.54
N PHE A 144 -2.12 6.11 1.59
CA PHE A 144 -3.17 5.65 2.49
C PHE A 144 -3.14 6.44 3.80
N ASN A 145 -4.27 7.01 4.17
CA ASN A 145 -4.43 7.78 5.41
C ASN A 145 -5.40 7.07 6.33
N LYS A 146 -4.98 6.79 7.56
CA LYS A 146 -5.82 6.21 8.59
C LYS A 146 -5.90 7.12 9.81
N VAL A 147 -7.12 7.54 10.13
CA VAL A 147 -7.45 8.21 11.38
C VAL A 147 -8.17 7.22 12.28
N VAL A 148 -7.64 6.98 13.48
CA VAL A 148 -8.24 6.08 14.46
C VAL A 148 -9.01 6.90 15.50
N GLU A 149 -10.33 6.75 15.49
CA GLU A 149 -11.21 7.40 16.46
C GLU A 149 -10.88 6.96 17.89
N GLY A 150 -10.73 7.90 18.81
CA GLY A 150 -10.28 7.66 20.18
C GLY A 150 -8.80 7.26 20.32
N GLY A 151 -8.05 7.19 19.21
CA GLY A 151 -6.64 6.84 19.22
C GLY A 151 -5.78 7.89 19.93
N GLN A 152 -4.83 7.46 20.76
CA GLN A 152 -3.91 8.31 21.51
C GLN A 152 -2.46 8.12 21.01
N HIS A 153 -1.57 9.03 21.39
CA HIS A 153 -0.17 9.01 20.98
C HIS A 153 0.63 7.99 21.80
N ASN A 154 0.45 6.70 21.51
CA ASN A 154 1.06 5.61 22.28
C ASN A 154 1.35 4.35 21.45
N GLU A 155 2.14 3.46 22.04
CA GLU A 155 2.56 2.20 21.41
C GLU A 155 1.41 1.23 21.17
N ALA A 156 0.33 1.30 21.95
CA ALA A 156 -0.83 0.45 21.76
C ALA A 156 -1.50 0.74 20.41
N LEU A 157 -1.75 2.03 20.11
CA LEU A 157 -2.29 2.46 18.81
C LEU A 157 -1.40 1.98 17.66
N TRP A 158 -0.09 2.18 17.77
CA TRP A 158 0.85 1.80 16.71
C TRP A 158 0.91 0.29 16.50
N ARG A 159 0.98 -0.49 17.59
CA ARG A 159 0.99 -1.96 17.54
C ARG A 159 -0.25 -2.51 16.88
N ASP A 160 -1.43 -2.02 17.28
CA ASP A 160 -2.71 -2.56 16.80
C ASP A 160 -2.92 -2.28 15.30
N ASN A 161 -2.23 -1.27 14.74
CA ASN A 161 -2.29 -0.90 13.34
C ASN A 161 -1.08 -1.38 12.50
N PHE A 162 -0.02 -1.89 13.13
CA PHE A 162 1.20 -2.31 12.44
C PHE A 162 0.95 -3.40 11.39
N ARG A 163 0.09 -4.39 11.71
CA ARG A 163 -0.24 -5.49 10.80
C ARG A 163 -0.87 -4.99 9.51
N GLU A 164 -1.84 -4.08 9.62
CA GLU A 164 -2.51 -3.50 8.45
C GLU A 164 -1.54 -2.70 7.60
N ALA A 165 -0.71 -1.87 8.22
CA ALA A 165 0.29 -1.07 7.51
C ALA A 165 1.27 -1.93 6.72
N ILE A 166 1.82 -2.99 7.33
CA ILE A 166 2.73 -3.91 6.63
C ILE A 166 2.01 -4.64 5.48
N LEU A 167 0.77 -5.09 5.68
CA LEU A 167 0.02 -5.77 4.62
C LEU A 167 -0.34 -4.83 3.48
N TRP A 168 -0.64 -3.57 3.76
CA TRP A 168 -0.89 -2.59 2.70
C TRP A 168 0.40 -2.24 1.94
N LEU A 169 1.51 -2.03 2.67
CA LEU A 169 2.80 -1.69 2.08
C LEU A 169 3.41 -2.86 1.29
N PHE A 170 3.34 -4.10 1.80
CA PHE A 170 4.08 -5.25 1.26
C PHE A 170 3.22 -6.45 0.88
N GLY A 171 1.95 -6.50 1.29
CA GLY A 171 1.05 -7.63 1.01
C GLY A 171 0.65 -7.75 -0.45
N ASN A 172 0.93 -6.72 -1.26
CA ASN A 172 0.87 -6.79 -2.72
C ASN A 172 2.30 -7.00 -3.28
N GLY A 173 2.75 -8.25 -3.41
CA GLY A 173 3.94 -8.55 -4.23
C GLY A 173 4.01 -10.03 -4.66
N PRO A 174 4.46 -10.37 -5.89
CA PRO A 174 5.06 -9.51 -6.91
C PRO A 174 4.21 -9.43 -8.19
N ALA A 175 3.96 -8.22 -8.67
CA ALA A 175 3.97 -7.93 -10.10
C ALA A 175 4.17 -6.41 -10.19
N SER A 176 5.06 -5.98 -11.08
CA SER A 176 4.69 -4.88 -11.98
C SER A 176 3.17 -4.78 -12.07
N ILE A 177 2.57 -3.64 -11.72
CA ILE A 177 1.24 -3.37 -12.25
C ILE A 177 1.51 -2.83 -13.66
N PRO A 178 1.37 -3.64 -14.74
CA PRO A 178 1.03 -3.07 -16.02
C PRO A 178 -0.36 -2.47 -15.86
N GLU A 179 -0.49 -1.16 -16.07
CA GLU A 179 -1.74 -0.43 -16.25
C GLU A 179 -2.83 -0.58 -15.16
N GLN A 180 -3.65 0.45 -15.00
CA GLN A 180 -4.92 0.31 -14.30
C GLN A 180 -5.73 -0.82 -14.96
N VAL A 181 -5.85 -1.97 -14.31
CA VAL A 181 -6.71 -3.06 -14.79
C VAL A 181 -8.15 -2.57 -14.68
N THR A 182 -8.66 -1.99 -15.76
CA THR A 182 -10.06 -1.58 -15.87
C THR A 182 -10.91 -2.85 -15.85
N VAL A 183 -11.61 -3.09 -14.74
CA VAL A 183 -12.51 -4.24 -14.60
C VAL A 183 -13.82 -3.96 -15.33
N ARG A 184 -14.10 -4.74 -16.37
CA ARG A 184 -15.34 -4.67 -17.16
C ARG A 184 -16.34 -5.72 -16.67
N LYS A 185 -17.63 -5.42 -16.73
CA LYS A 185 -18.68 -6.32 -16.21
C LYS A 185 -19.04 -7.40 -17.23
N LEU A 186 -19.13 -8.65 -16.78
CA LEU A 186 -19.77 -9.76 -17.50
C LEU A 186 -21.26 -9.83 -17.14
N ILE A 187 -22.09 -10.00 -18.15
CA ILE A 187 -23.53 -10.23 -18.00
C ILE A 187 -23.75 -11.73 -18.14
N LEU A 188 -24.18 -12.38 -17.05
CA LEU A 188 -24.35 -13.83 -16.99
C LEU A 188 -25.84 -14.20 -17.00
N SER A 189 -26.21 -15.21 -17.78
CA SER A 189 -27.60 -15.69 -17.88
C SER A 189 -27.69 -17.19 -18.17
N PRO A 190 -28.63 -17.95 -17.58
CA PRO A 190 -29.54 -17.51 -16.51
C PRO A 190 -28.79 -17.20 -15.22
N ASN A 191 -29.34 -16.32 -14.38
CA ASN A 191 -28.79 -16.01 -13.07
C ASN A 191 -29.95 -15.65 -12.09
N PRO A 192 -30.32 -16.51 -11.13
CA PRO A 192 -29.63 -17.74 -10.74
C PRO A 192 -29.56 -18.81 -11.82
N ALA A 193 -28.41 -19.47 -11.93
CA ALA A 193 -28.17 -20.58 -12.84
C ALA A 193 -28.39 -21.91 -12.13
N GLN A 194 -28.98 -22.88 -12.83
CA GLN A 194 -29.03 -24.27 -12.38
C GLN A 194 -27.89 -25.05 -13.02
N GLU A 195 -28.08 -25.60 -14.22
CA GLU A 195 -27.08 -26.50 -14.79
C GLU A 195 -25.97 -25.79 -15.56
N TYR A 196 -26.25 -24.60 -16.08
CA TYR A 196 -25.34 -23.87 -16.94
C TYR A 196 -25.54 -22.35 -16.86
N PHE A 197 -24.55 -21.61 -17.34
CA PHE A 197 -24.69 -20.20 -17.67
C PHE A 197 -24.10 -19.88 -19.06
N ARG A 198 -24.44 -18.71 -19.59
CA ARG A 198 -23.88 -18.06 -20.77
C ARG A 198 -23.38 -16.68 -20.39
N ILE A 199 -22.40 -16.17 -21.15
CA ILE A 199 -22.00 -14.77 -21.09
C ILE A 199 -22.72 -14.04 -22.23
N ILE A 200 -23.52 -13.02 -21.90
CA ILE A 200 -24.34 -12.32 -22.89
C ILE A 200 -23.48 -11.35 -23.72
N ASN A 201 -22.59 -10.59 -23.07
CA ASN A 201 -21.74 -9.58 -23.71
C ASN A 201 -20.38 -10.16 -24.15
N GLN A 202 -20.38 -11.33 -24.78
CA GLN A 202 -19.16 -12.08 -25.13
C GLN A 202 -18.64 -11.84 -26.57
N GLU A 203 -19.38 -11.11 -27.41
CA GLU A 203 -19.10 -11.03 -28.86
C GLU A 203 -17.75 -10.38 -29.21
N SER A 204 -17.23 -9.52 -28.34
CA SER A 204 -15.94 -8.85 -28.49
C SER A 204 -14.86 -9.38 -27.56
N LEU A 205 -15.09 -10.51 -26.88
CA LEU A 205 -14.13 -11.07 -25.93
C LEU A 205 -13.26 -12.14 -26.60
N ASN A 206 -11.96 -12.02 -26.41
CA ASN A 206 -10.94 -12.99 -26.79
C ASN A 206 -10.16 -13.42 -25.54
N ALA A 207 -10.45 -14.62 -25.05
CA ALA A 207 -9.81 -15.20 -23.87
C ALA A 207 -9.53 -16.69 -24.11
N ASP A 208 -8.50 -17.22 -23.45
CA ASP A 208 -8.19 -18.67 -23.50
C ASP A 208 -9.08 -19.47 -22.54
N SER A 209 -9.27 -18.94 -21.34
CA SER A 209 -10.03 -19.57 -20.27
C SER A 209 -10.83 -18.55 -19.46
N LEU A 210 -11.76 -19.07 -18.68
CA LEU A 210 -12.42 -18.37 -17.59
C LEU A 210 -12.26 -19.15 -16.30
N THR A 211 -12.15 -18.42 -15.20
CA THR A 211 -12.06 -18.97 -13.84
C THR A 211 -13.36 -18.72 -13.09
N ILE A 212 -13.80 -19.73 -12.37
CA ILE A 212 -14.93 -19.67 -11.44
C ILE A 212 -14.35 -19.76 -10.03
N THR A 213 -14.57 -18.72 -9.25
CA THR A 213 -14.06 -18.60 -7.87
C THR A 213 -15.23 -18.52 -6.92
N ASP A 214 -15.16 -19.17 -5.76
CA ASP A 214 -16.14 -18.94 -4.72
C ASP A 214 -15.93 -17.58 -4.02
N ILE A 215 -16.84 -17.21 -3.12
CA ILE A 215 -16.76 -15.94 -2.37
C ILE A 215 -15.58 -15.87 -1.38
N SER A 216 -14.94 -17.00 -1.06
CA SER A 216 -13.73 -17.04 -0.22
C SER A 216 -12.46 -16.79 -1.03
N GLY A 217 -12.57 -16.72 -2.37
CA GLY A 217 -11.45 -16.53 -3.28
C GLY A 217 -10.78 -17.84 -3.72
N GLN A 218 -11.32 -19.00 -3.36
CA GLN A 218 -10.81 -20.29 -3.81
C GLN A 218 -11.32 -20.61 -5.22
N ALA A 219 -10.40 -20.99 -6.12
CA ALA A 219 -10.75 -21.41 -7.47
C ALA A 219 -11.57 -22.72 -7.41
N ALA A 220 -12.83 -22.63 -7.81
CA ALA A 220 -13.75 -23.76 -7.85
C ALA A 220 -13.65 -24.53 -9.18
N LYS A 221 -13.36 -23.84 -10.29
CA LYS A 221 -13.22 -24.45 -11.63
C LYS A 221 -12.52 -23.51 -12.60
N GLU A 222 -11.77 -24.06 -13.54
CA GLU A 222 -11.33 -23.35 -14.76
C GLU A 222 -11.97 -24.00 -15.98
N LEU A 223 -12.46 -23.19 -16.92
CA LEU A 223 -13.13 -23.64 -18.13
C LEU A 223 -12.50 -22.97 -19.35
N LYS A 224 -12.35 -23.71 -20.46
CA LYS A 224 -11.98 -23.10 -21.75
C LYS A 224 -13.05 -22.08 -22.14
N PHE A 225 -12.61 -20.89 -22.54
CA PHE A 225 -13.51 -19.85 -23.00
C PHE A 225 -14.15 -20.27 -24.33
N LYS A 226 -15.42 -19.92 -24.49
CA LYS A 226 -16.21 -20.18 -25.69
C LYS A 226 -16.84 -18.87 -26.12
N THR A 227 -16.60 -18.46 -27.36
CA THR A 227 -17.23 -17.29 -27.98
C THR A 227 -18.74 -17.46 -28.14
N ARG A 228 -19.24 -18.70 -28.17
CA ARG A 228 -20.66 -19.06 -28.19
C ARG A 228 -20.91 -20.37 -27.42
N GLY A 229 -22.07 -20.46 -26.76
CA GLY A 229 -22.53 -21.67 -26.10
C GLY A 229 -22.68 -21.54 -24.58
N HIS A 230 -22.69 -22.69 -23.91
CA HIS A 230 -22.96 -22.80 -22.48
C HIS A 230 -21.73 -23.30 -21.70
N TYR A 231 -21.66 -22.86 -20.45
CA TYR A 231 -20.71 -23.32 -19.44
C TYR A 231 -21.43 -24.19 -18.42
N ASP A 232 -21.02 -25.46 -18.31
CA ASP A 232 -21.60 -26.44 -17.39
C ASP A 232 -21.07 -26.25 -15.96
N ILE A 233 -22.01 -26.06 -15.04
CA ILE A 233 -21.76 -25.83 -13.62
C ILE A 233 -22.45 -26.87 -12.72
N ARG A 234 -22.89 -28.01 -13.25
CA ARG A 234 -23.53 -29.08 -12.46
C ARG A 234 -22.62 -29.63 -11.36
N SER A 235 -21.31 -29.57 -11.58
CA SER A 235 -20.28 -29.96 -10.60
C SER A 235 -20.13 -28.98 -9.43
N LEU A 236 -20.68 -27.77 -9.52
CA LEU A 236 -20.58 -26.76 -8.47
C LEU A 236 -21.69 -26.94 -7.43
N LYS A 237 -21.35 -26.76 -6.15
CA LYS A 237 -22.34 -26.71 -5.06
C LYS A 237 -23.21 -25.45 -5.19
N PRO A 238 -24.47 -25.46 -4.71
CA PRO A 238 -25.27 -24.24 -4.63
C PRO A 238 -24.55 -23.14 -3.84
N GLY A 239 -24.54 -21.92 -4.36
CA GLY A 239 -23.74 -20.84 -3.78
C GLY A 239 -23.52 -19.66 -4.72
N THR A 240 -22.79 -18.66 -4.24
CA THR A 240 -22.36 -17.50 -5.05
C THR A 240 -20.95 -17.71 -5.55
N TYR A 241 -20.72 -17.38 -6.81
CA TYR A 241 -19.44 -17.48 -7.48
C TYR A 241 -19.12 -16.19 -8.24
N LEU A 242 -17.84 -15.90 -8.40
CA LEU A 242 -17.32 -14.88 -9.31
C LEU A 242 -16.73 -15.58 -10.54
N ILE A 243 -17.12 -15.09 -11.71
CA ILE A 243 -16.59 -15.52 -13.00
C ILE A 243 -15.61 -14.45 -13.47
N ARG A 244 -14.37 -14.84 -13.76
CA ARG A 244 -13.32 -13.94 -14.23
C ARG A 244 -12.69 -14.46 -15.51
N LEU A 245 -12.39 -13.56 -16.44
CA LEU A 245 -11.57 -13.85 -17.62
C LEU A 245 -10.78 -12.59 -18.00
N GLN A 246 -9.65 -12.77 -18.68
CA GLN A 246 -8.87 -11.67 -19.23
C GLN A 246 -9.02 -11.65 -20.75
N SER A 247 -9.30 -10.47 -21.31
CA SER A 247 -9.47 -10.26 -22.74
C SER A 247 -8.91 -8.90 -23.13
N ASP A 248 -8.02 -8.88 -24.13
CA ASP A 248 -7.46 -7.65 -24.71
C ASP A 248 -6.89 -6.68 -23.66
N GLY A 249 -6.17 -7.21 -22.67
CA GLY A 249 -5.58 -6.43 -21.57
C GLY A 249 -6.54 -6.02 -20.45
N TYR A 250 -7.85 -6.27 -20.60
CA TYR A 250 -8.86 -5.97 -19.59
C TYR A 250 -9.26 -7.21 -18.79
N LEU A 251 -9.51 -7.01 -17.50
CA LEU A 251 -10.15 -8.03 -16.65
C LEU A 251 -11.66 -7.89 -16.77
N TYR A 252 -12.36 -9.00 -16.98
CA TYR A 252 -13.80 -9.05 -17.01
C TYR A 252 -14.32 -9.87 -15.82
N GLU A 253 -15.33 -9.37 -15.10
CA GLU A 253 -15.90 -10.03 -13.92
C GLU A 253 -17.43 -10.07 -13.92
N GLY A 254 -18.03 -11.20 -13.53
CA GLY A 254 -19.48 -11.34 -13.32
C GLY A 254 -19.83 -12.19 -12.11
N LYS A 255 -20.85 -11.79 -11.36
CA LYS A 255 -21.40 -12.57 -10.24
C LYS A 255 -22.41 -13.61 -10.74
N LEU A 256 -22.19 -14.88 -10.40
CA LEU A 256 -23.08 -15.99 -10.70
C LEU A 256 -23.68 -16.56 -9.41
N ILE A 257 -24.99 -16.76 -9.37
CA ILE A 257 -25.67 -17.48 -8.29
C ILE A 257 -26.03 -18.87 -8.81
N ARG A 258 -25.40 -19.93 -8.26
CA ARG A 258 -25.79 -21.32 -8.51
C ARG A 258 -26.96 -21.66 -7.58
N GLY A 259 -28.14 -21.83 -8.17
CA GLY A 259 -29.33 -22.33 -7.48
C GLY A 259 -29.18 -23.78 -7.05
N LYS A 260 -30.20 -24.32 -6.36
CA LYS A 260 -30.31 -25.76 -6.13
C LYS A 260 -30.54 -26.46 -7.47
#